data_AF-A0A967VUI8-F1
#
_entry.id   AF-A0A967VUI8-F1
#
_cell.length_a   1.000
_cell.length_b   1.000
_cell.length_c   1.000
_cell.angle_alpha   90.00
_cell.angle_beta   90.00
_cell.angle_gamma   90.00
#
_symmetry.space_group_name_H-M   'P 1'
#
loop_
_entity.id
_entity.type
_entity.pdbx_description
1 polymer ?
#
loop_
_entity_poly.entity_id
_entity_poly.type
_entity_poly.pdbx_seq_one_letter_code
_entity_poly.pdbx_strand_id
1 'polypeptide(L)'
;ETARKRFLREARLSAKINHPNVVSVYRVGELDGDGLPYLIMEYIDGRTYEDVLAATGPLGEDEVCEVLVEVCEALDAAHKLGI
;
A
#
# COMPACT_ATOMS: atom_id res chain seq x y z
N GLU A 1 13.59 16.95 -8.29
CA GLU A 1 12.94 16.62 -7.00
C GLU A 1 13.82 15.61 -6.26
N THR A 2 14.00 15.70 -4.94
CA THR A 2 14.83 14.75 -4.18
C THR A 2 13.97 13.56 -3.73
N ALA A 3 14.57 12.36 -3.61
CA ALA A 3 13.85 11.14 -3.22
C ALA A 3 13.04 11.31 -1.92
N ARG A 4 13.57 12.07 -0.96
CA ARG A 4 12.90 12.45 0.29
C ARG A 4 11.60 13.23 0.08
N LYS A 5 11.60 14.26 -0.78
CA LYS A 5 10.40 15.06 -1.06
C LYS A 5 9.32 14.22 -1.74
N ARG A 6 9.72 13.33 -2.67
CA ARG A 6 8.81 12.40 -3.33
C ARG A 6 8.17 11.43 -2.34
N PHE A 7 8.97 10.82 -1.45
CA PHE A 7 8.49 9.91 -0.41
C PHE A 7 7.40 10.56 0.45
N LEU A 8 7.67 11.75 1.01
CA LEU A 8 6.70 12.43 1.86
C LEU A 8 5.44 12.86 1.11
N ARG A 9 5.55 13.18 -0.18
CA ARG A 9 4.41 13.52 -1.03
C ARG A 9 3.56 12.27 -1.26
N GLU A 10 4.15 11.18 -1.72
CA GLU A 10 3.45 9.91 -2.00
C GLU A 10 2.83 9.34 -0.72
N ALA A 11 3.56 9.27 0.39
CA ALA A 11 3.04 8.80 1.66
C ALA A 11 1.81 9.60 2.16
N ARG A 12 1.82 10.93 1.96
CA ARG A 12 0.68 11.79 2.30
C ARG A 12 -0.51 11.63 1.35
N LEU A 13 -0.25 11.27 0.10
CA LEU A 13 -1.32 10.95 -0.85
C LEU A 13 -1.95 9.62 -0.50
N SER A 14 -1.15 8.57 -0.27
CA SER A 14 -1.62 7.25 0.15
C SER A 14 -2.47 7.32 1.42
N ALA A 15 -2.12 8.19 2.38
CA ALA A 15 -2.88 8.39 3.61
C ALA A 15 -4.30 8.94 3.41
N LYS A 16 -4.64 9.44 2.21
CA LYS A 16 -6.00 9.90 1.89
C LYS A 16 -6.90 8.78 1.39
N ILE A 17 -6.32 7.64 1.01
CA ILE A 17 -7.08 6.51 0.49
C ILE A 17 -7.69 5.79 1.69
N ASN A 18 -9.01 5.83 1.80
CA ASN A 18 -9.76 5.11 2.82
C ASN A 18 -10.57 4.00 2.13
N HIS A 19 -10.01 2.78 2.11
CA HIS A 19 -10.58 1.63 1.42
C HIS A 19 -10.17 0.33 2.16
N PRO A 20 -11.05 -0.68 2.28
CA PRO A 20 -10.74 -1.93 2.98
C PRO A 20 -9.52 -2.67 2.44
N ASN A 21 -9.27 -2.62 1.12
CA ASN A 21 -8.11 -3.25 0.47
C ASN A 21 -6.88 -2.33 0.36
N VAL A 22 -6.81 -1.25 1.16
CA VAL A 22 -5.65 -0.34 1.23
C VAL A 22 -5.25 -0.13 2.68
N VAL A 23 -3.96 -0.37 2.97
CA VAL A 23 -3.41 -0.20 4.32
C VAL A 23 -3.60 1.23 4.83
N SER A 24 -4.13 1.37 6.04
CA SER A 24 -4.32 2.69 6.64
C SER A 24 -2.98 3.30 7.07
N VAL A 25 -2.71 4.53 6.65
CA VAL A 25 -1.54 5.30 7.11
C VAL A 25 -1.91 6.15 8.31
N TYR A 26 -1.27 5.90 9.45
CA TYR A 26 -1.50 6.66 10.68
C TYR A 26 -0.67 7.94 10.76
N ARG A 27 0.59 7.89 10.30
CA ARG A 27 1.49 9.05 10.38
C ARG A 27 2.57 9.00 9.31
N VAL A 28 2.89 10.17 8.76
CA VAL A 28 4.06 10.42 7.92
C VAL A 28 4.87 11.53 8.57
N GLY A 29 6.18 11.36 8.68
CA GLY A 29 7.03 12.36 9.31
C GLY A 29 8.50 12.19 8.96
N GLU A 30 9.33 12.91 9.70
CA GLU A 30 10.78 12.86 9.61
C GLU A 30 11.34 12.73 11.03
N LEU A 31 12.42 11.96 11.18
CA LEU A 31 13.10 11.86 12.46
C LEU A 31 13.87 13.15 12.76
N ASP A 32 13.90 13.53 14.04
CA ASP A 32 14.66 14.67 14.50
C ASP A 32 16.16 14.41 14.35
N GLY A 33 16.89 15.39 13.79
CA GLY A 33 18.34 15.32 13.59
C GLY A 33 18.74 15.06 12.14
N ASP A 34 18.53 13.84 11.62
CA ASP A 34 18.97 13.45 10.27
C ASP A 34 17.92 13.73 9.17
N GLY A 35 16.67 13.99 9.55
CA GLY A 35 15.57 14.23 8.63
C GLY A 35 15.21 13.01 7.78
N LEU A 36 15.50 11.80 8.26
CA LEU A 36 15.11 10.56 7.61
C LEU A 36 13.59 10.43 7.63
N PRO A 37 12.93 10.24 6.48
CA PRO A 37 11.47 10.17 6.46
C PRO A 37 11.00 8.80 6.97
N TYR A 38 9.85 8.79 7.64
CA TYR A 38 9.21 7.57 8.13
C TYR A 38 7.71 7.54 7.80
N LEU A 39 7.16 6.33 7.79
CA LEU A 39 5.75 6.03 7.57
C LEU A 39 5.28 5.04 8.65
N ILE A 40 4.24 5.42 9.40
CA ILE A 40 3.55 4.55 10.35
C ILE A 40 2.22 4.17 9.71
N MET A 41 1.98 2.88 9.57
CA MET A 41 0.80 2.31 8.93
C MET A 41 0.28 1.11 9.71
N GLU A 42 -0.91 0.67 9.35
CA GLU A 42 -1.52 -0.55 9.86
C GLU A 42 -0.60 -1.77 9.64
N TYR A 43 -0.53 -2.61 10.67
CA TYR A 43 0.21 -3.86 10.63
C TYR A 43 -0.75 -4.98 10.26
N ILE A 44 -0.50 -5.62 9.12
CA ILE A 44 -1.25 -6.77 8.67
C ILE A 44 -0.46 -8.03 9.01
N ASP A 45 -1.01 -8.84 9.92
CA ASP A 45 -0.48 -10.16 10.21
C ASP A 45 -0.95 -11.13 9.12
N GLY A 46 -0.12 -11.28 8.08
CA GLY A 46 -0.45 -12.04 6.89
C GLY A 46 0.79 -12.36 6.06
N ARG A 47 0.57 -12.94 4.88
CA ARG A 47 1.62 -13.32 3.94
C ARG A 47 1.50 -12.50 2.67
N THR A 48 2.63 -12.21 2.03
CA THR A 48 2.60 -11.61 0.70
C THR A 48 2.15 -12.66 -0.32
N TYR A 49 1.52 -12.24 -1.43
CA TYR A 49 1.22 -13.17 -2.52
C TYR A 49 2.49 -13.79 -3.12
N GLU A 50 3.64 -13.09 -3.07
CA GLU A 50 4.93 -13.66 -3.44
C GLU A 50 5.28 -14.88 -2.58
N ASP A 51 5.15 -14.77 -1.25
CA ASP A 51 5.39 -15.90 -0.34
C ASP A 51 4.41 -17.06 -0.57
N VAL A 52 3.15 -16.75 -0.87
CA VAL A 52 2.12 -17.75 -1.16
C VAL A 52 2.48 -18.48 -2.45
N LEU A 53 2.70 -17.76 -3.54
CA LEU A 53 3.05 -18.31 -4.85
C LEU A 53 4.35 -19.15 -4.81
N ALA A 54 5.35 -18.70 -4.05
CA ALA A 54 6.59 -19.45 -3.87
C ALA A 54 6.36 -20.79 -3.12
N ALA A 55 5.39 -20.84 -2.20
CA ALA A 55 5.11 -22.02 -1.40
C ALA A 55 4.14 -23.01 -2.06
N THR A 56 3.13 -22.50 -2.77
CA THR A 56 2.02 -23.32 -3.30
C THR A 56 2.02 -23.46 -4.81
N GLY A 57 2.84 -22.67 -5.52
CA GLY A 57 2.73 -22.52 -6.97
C GLY A 57 1.61 -21.55 -7.37
N PRO A 58 1.24 -21.49 -8.66
CA PRO A 58 0.21 -20.59 -9.17
C PRO A 58 -1.13 -20.79 -8.45
N LEU A 59 -1.86 -19.69 -8.24
CA LEU A 59 -3.23 -19.71 -7.73
C LEU A 59 -4.21 -20.23 -8.79
N GLY A 60 -5.36 -20.75 -8.35
CA GLY A 60 -6.46 -21.10 -9.25
C GLY A 60 -7.04 -19.86 -9.94
N GLU A 61 -7.67 -20.04 -11.12
CA GLU A 61 -8.24 -18.92 -11.89
C GLU A 61 -9.28 -18.12 -11.08
N ASP A 62 -10.12 -18.81 -10.31
CA ASP A 62 -11.13 -18.18 -9.44
C ASP A 62 -10.48 -17.33 -8.34
N GLU A 63 -9.47 -17.88 -7.65
CA GLU A 63 -8.72 -17.15 -6.62
C GLU A 63 -8.03 -15.92 -7.21
N VAL A 64 -7.41 -16.04 -8.39
CA VAL A 64 -6.80 -14.90 -9.09
C VAL A 64 -7.84 -13.81 -9.36
N CYS A 65 -9.04 -14.19 -9.82
CA CYS A 65 -10.10 -13.23 -10.09
C CYS A 65 -10.55 -12.51 -8.81
N GLU A 66 -10.74 -13.23 -7.70
CA GLU A 66 -11.10 -12.63 -6.41
C GLU A 66 -10.06 -11.60 -5.96
N VAL A 67 -8.77 -11.97 -5.99
CA VAL A 67 -7.67 -11.07 -5.64
C VAL A 67 -7.63 -9.85 -6.54
N LEU A 68 -7.80 -10.03 -7.85
CA LEU A 68 -7.77 -8.93 -8.81
C LEU A 68 -8.95 -7.97 -8.65
N VAL A 69 -10.14 -8.47 -8.29
CA VAL A 69 -11.29 -7.60 -8.00
C VAL A 69 -10.96 -6.68 -6.82
N GLU A 70 -10.48 -7.23 -5.71
CA GLU A 70 -10.11 -6.44 -4.52
C GLU A 70 -9.02 -5.40 -4.83
N VAL A 71 -8.00 -5.78 -5.61
CA VAL A 71 -6.94 -4.86 -6.04
C VAL A 71 -7.50 -3.77 -6.96
N CYS A 72 -8.39 -4.11 -7.88
CA CYS A 72 -9.00 -3.13 -8.79
C CYS A 72 -9.89 -2.14 -8.04
N GLU A 73 -10.63 -2.58 -7.03
CA GLU A 73 -11.42 -1.70 -6.17
C GLU A 73 -10.54 -0.71 -5.38
N ALA A 74 -9.43 -1.19 -4.82
CA ALA A 74 -8.43 -0.32 -4.18
C ALA A 74 -7.84 0.73 -5.16
N LEU A 75 -7.48 0.30 -6.37
CA LEU A 75 -6.94 1.19 -7.39
C LEU A 75 -7.96 2.22 -7.87
N ASP A 76 -9.23 1.83 -8.05
CA ASP A 76 -10.31 2.75 -8.38
C ASP A 76 -10.52 3.81 -7.28
N ALA A 77 -10.44 3.41 -6.00
CA ALA A 77 -10.48 4.35 -4.88
C ALA A 77 -9.32 5.36 -4.93
N ALA A 78 -8.11 4.91 -5.27
CA ALA A 78 -6.95 5.79 -5.44
C ALA A 78 -7.13 6.74 -6.63
N HIS A 79 -7.56 6.23 -7.79
CA HIS A 79 -7.79 7.02 -8.99
C HIS A 79 -8.84 8.13 -8.79
N LYS A 80 -9.91 7.85 -8.05
CA LYS A 80 -10.93 8.85 -7.68
C LYS A 80 -10.38 10.03 -6.88
N LEU A 81 -9.25 9.83 -6.20
CA LEU A 81 -8.52 10.87 -5.46
C LEU A 81 -7.44 11.56 -6.30
N GLY A 82 -7.27 11.17 -7.57
CA GLY A 82 -6.26 11.70 -8.48
C GLY A 82 -4.83 11.29 -8.12
N ILE A 83 -4.68 10.12 -7.48
CA ILE A 83 -3.41 9.51 -7.09
C ILE A 83 -2.97 8.54 -8.18
#